data_AF-A0A945UIB5-F1
#
_entry.id   AF-A0A945UIB5-F1
#
_cell.length_a   1.000
_cell.length_b   1.000
_cell.length_c   1.000
_cell.angle_alpha   90.00
_cell.angle_beta   90.00
_cell.angle_gamma   90.00
#
_symmetry.space_group_name_H-M   'P 1'
#
loop_
_entity.id
_entity.type
_entity.pdbx_description
1 polymer ?
#
loop_
_entity_poly.entity_id
_entity_poly.type
_entity_poly.pdbx_seq_one_letter_code
_entity_poly.pdbx_strand_id
1 'polypeptide(L)'
;ALLPGIAILELNSPDELVFRLAGTMMSETLGFELTGANYLDFAPPSDKANRAARAMRQGQQPCGAHFILPMPFSSGRVVMSEVLSLPILPNEDGRAMQLITMNSALEDTKAKLPTAHSKRFAMADEFRFVDIGAGTPEAKLGLTELPHCSF
;
A
#
# COMPACT_ATOMS: atom_id res chain seq x y z
N ALA A 1 3.04 18.76 2.03
CA ALA A 1 1.83 18.37 2.79
C ALA A 1 1.66 16.85 2.69
N LEU A 2 1.35 16.15 3.79
CA LEU A 2 1.35 14.68 3.85
C LEU A 2 -0.01 14.05 3.45
N LEU A 3 -1.12 14.71 3.80
CA LEU A 3 -2.49 14.20 3.59
C LEU A 3 -2.79 13.71 2.17
N PRO A 4 -2.32 14.35 1.08
CA PRO A 4 -2.61 13.88 -0.28
C PRO A 4 -2.11 12.46 -0.57
N GLY A 5 -1.07 11.98 0.10
CA GLY A 5 -0.49 10.64 -0.08
C GLY A 5 -1.02 9.58 0.89
N ILE A 6 -1.99 9.93 1.75
CA ILE A 6 -2.54 9.01 2.74
C ILE A 6 -3.71 8.21 2.16
N ALA A 7 -3.80 6.92 2.48
CA ALA A 7 -5.01 6.13 2.27
C ALA A 7 -5.35 5.27 3.49
N ILE A 8 -6.65 4.99 3.68
CA ILE A 8 -7.15 4.05 4.67
C ILE A 8 -7.72 2.84 3.93
N LEU A 9 -7.21 1.66 4.23
CA LEU A 9 -7.65 0.38 3.68
C LEU A 9 -8.32 -0.45 4.76
N GLU A 10 -9.57 -0.85 4.56
CA GLU A 10 -10.31 -1.72 5.47
C GLU A 10 -10.18 -3.19 5.05
N LEU A 11 -9.86 -4.06 6.01
CA LEU A 11 -9.51 -5.46 5.81
C LEU A 11 -10.72 -6.37 6.09
N ASN A 12 -11.72 -6.39 5.21
CA ASN A 12 -12.95 -7.18 5.43
C ASN A 12 -12.70 -8.68 5.27
N SER A 13 -11.99 -9.07 4.21
CA SER A 13 -11.62 -10.46 3.94
C SER A 13 -10.41 -10.52 2.97
N PRO A 14 -9.80 -11.69 2.76
CA PRO A 14 -8.72 -11.83 1.77
C PRO A 14 -9.09 -11.41 0.34
N ASP A 15 -10.38 -11.40 -0.01
CA ASP A 15 -10.86 -11.00 -1.34
C ASP A 15 -11.50 -9.60 -1.35
N GLU A 16 -11.69 -8.99 -0.17
CA GLU A 16 -12.38 -7.71 -0.01
C GLU A 16 -11.56 -6.77 0.89
N LEU A 17 -10.73 -5.94 0.24
CA LEU A 17 -9.88 -4.95 0.87
C LEU A 17 -10.25 -3.56 0.34
N VAL A 18 -11.01 -2.77 1.09
CA VAL A 18 -11.70 -1.58 0.54
C VAL A 18 -11.01 -0.30 0.97
N PHE A 19 -10.68 0.57 0.03
CA PHE A 19 -10.22 1.91 0.37
C PHE A 19 -11.36 2.72 0.97
N ARG A 20 -11.27 3.08 2.25
CA ARG A 20 -12.23 3.96 2.93
C ARG A 20 -11.87 5.43 2.79
N LEU A 21 -10.60 5.71 2.51
CA LEU A 21 -10.11 7.04 2.19
C LEU A 21 -8.93 6.89 1.24
N ALA A 22 -8.85 7.75 0.23
CA ALA A 22 -7.66 7.94 -0.58
C ALA A 22 -7.40 9.44 -0.73
N GLY A 23 -6.18 9.86 -0.41
CA GLY A 23 -5.73 11.22 -0.57
C GLY A 23 -5.69 11.61 -2.04
N THR A 24 -5.80 12.91 -2.31
CA THR A 24 -5.95 13.42 -3.67
C THR A 24 -4.79 13.03 -4.60
N MET A 25 -3.56 12.98 -4.10
CA MET A 25 -2.39 12.56 -4.89
C MET A 25 -2.57 11.12 -5.40
N MET A 26 -3.16 10.23 -4.61
CA MET A 26 -3.34 8.83 -5.01
C MET A 26 -4.34 8.70 -6.16
N SER A 27 -5.52 9.31 -6.02
CA SER A 27 -6.54 9.29 -7.10
C SER A 27 -6.05 10.03 -8.36
N GLU A 28 -5.36 11.16 -8.20
CA GLU A 28 -4.81 11.94 -9.33
C GLU A 28 -3.68 11.20 -10.07
N THR A 29 -2.77 10.56 -9.33
CA THR A 29 -1.65 9.80 -9.93
C THR A 29 -2.17 8.66 -10.79
N LEU A 30 -3.24 8.01 -10.33
CA LEU A 30 -3.82 6.83 -10.96
C LEU A 30 -4.88 7.17 -12.01
N GLY A 31 -5.46 8.36 -11.95
CA GLY A 31 -6.47 8.84 -12.90
C GLY A 31 -7.87 8.25 -12.68
N PHE A 32 -8.17 7.73 -11.49
CA PHE A 32 -9.50 7.23 -11.12
C PHE A 32 -9.72 7.33 -9.60
N GLU A 33 -10.99 7.33 -9.18
CA GLU A 33 -11.35 7.37 -7.76
C GLU A 33 -11.01 6.03 -7.10
N LEU A 34 -10.22 6.09 -6.02
CA LEU A 34 -9.86 4.91 -5.23
C LEU A 34 -10.84 4.64 -4.10
N THR A 35 -11.47 5.66 -3.53
CA THR A 35 -12.38 5.51 -2.40
C THR A 35 -13.56 4.64 -2.79
N GLY A 36 -13.82 3.60 -2.00
CA GLY A 36 -14.83 2.57 -2.26
C GLY A 36 -14.37 1.43 -3.18
N ALA A 37 -13.23 1.57 -3.86
CA ALA A 37 -12.70 0.51 -4.70
C ALA A 37 -11.98 -0.59 -3.89
N ASN A 38 -11.99 -1.80 -4.42
CA ASN A 38 -11.24 -2.91 -3.86
C ASN A 38 -9.76 -2.79 -4.28
N TYR A 39 -8.85 -2.80 -3.31
CA TYR A 39 -7.41 -2.73 -3.50
C TYR A 39 -6.88 -3.80 -4.47
N LEU A 40 -7.49 -4.98 -4.48
CA LEU A 40 -7.06 -6.09 -5.34
C LEU A 40 -7.44 -5.90 -6.81
N ASP A 41 -8.34 -4.98 -7.14
CA ASP A 41 -8.70 -4.69 -8.54
C ASP A 41 -7.54 -4.03 -9.30
N PHE A 42 -6.60 -3.46 -8.56
CA PHE A 42 -5.44 -2.79 -9.10
C PHE A 42 -4.17 -3.66 -9.11
N ALA A 43 -4.32 -4.96 -8.87
CA ALA A 43 -3.22 -5.92 -8.96
C ALA A 43 -3.34 -6.80 -10.21
N PRO A 44 -2.21 -7.19 -10.83
CA PRO A 44 -2.18 -8.34 -11.73
C PRO A 44 -2.80 -9.58 -11.05
N PRO A 45 -3.54 -10.44 -11.77
CA PRO A 45 -4.15 -11.63 -11.19
C PRO A 45 -3.17 -12.53 -10.42
N SER A 46 -1.92 -12.64 -10.89
CA SER A 46 -0.84 -13.39 -10.24
C SER A 46 -0.47 -12.86 -8.86
N ASP A 47 -0.70 -11.57 -8.61
CA ASP A 47 -0.18 -10.86 -7.43
C ASP A 47 -1.26 -10.67 -6.37
N LYS A 48 -2.55 -10.83 -6.71
CA LYS A 48 -3.69 -10.59 -5.82
C LYS A 48 -3.56 -11.35 -4.50
N ALA A 49 -3.28 -12.65 -4.56
CA ALA A 49 -3.16 -13.50 -3.38
C ALA A 49 -2.03 -13.05 -2.44
N ASN A 50 -0.85 -12.73 -3.00
CA ASN A 50 0.29 -12.27 -2.20
C ASN A 50 0.05 -10.88 -1.60
N ARG A 51 -0.57 -9.95 -2.35
CA ARG A 51 -0.95 -8.63 -1.83
C ARG A 51 -1.98 -8.73 -0.71
N ALA A 52 -3.01 -9.56 -0.88
CA ALA A 52 -3.98 -9.83 0.16
C ALA A 52 -3.32 -10.39 1.41
N ALA A 53 -2.46 -11.39 1.27
CA ALA A 53 -1.75 -11.99 2.40
C ALA A 53 -0.89 -10.96 3.15
N ARG A 54 -0.16 -10.07 2.45
CA ARG A 54 0.64 -9.00 3.07
C ARG A 54 -0.22 -8.01 3.87
N ALA A 55 -1.38 -7.61 3.33
CA ALA A 55 -2.31 -6.72 4.02
C ALA A 55 -2.97 -7.41 5.23
N MET A 56 -3.51 -8.61 5.04
CA MET A 56 -4.19 -9.37 6.09
C MET A 56 -3.28 -9.70 7.27
N ARG A 57 -2.00 -10.02 7.02
CA ARG A 57 -1.03 -10.30 8.09
C ARG A 57 -0.81 -9.11 9.02
N GLN A 58 -0.79 -7.88 8.51
CA GLN A 58 -0.71 -6.67 9.34
C GLN A 58 -1.93 -6.52 10.26
N GLY A 59 -3.12 -6.94 9.81
CA GLY A 59 -4.33 -6.95 10.64
C GLY A 59 -4.37 -8.10 11.66
N GLN A 60 -3.91 -9.30 11.28
CA GLN A 60 -3.94 -10.50 12.12
C GLN A 60 -2.91 -10.47 13.25
N GLN A 61 -1.72 -9.95 12.97
CA GLN A 61 -0.70 -9.65 13.97
C GLN A 61 -0.35 -8.18 13.80
N PRO A 62 -0.92 -7.27 14.62
CA PRO A 62 -0.75 -5.83 14.47
C PRO A 62 0.71 -5.39 14.34
N CYS A 63 1.14 -5.22 13.09
CA CYS A 63 2.48 -4.81 12.72
C CYS A 63 2.41 -3.80 11.58
N GLY A 64 3.42 -2.93 11.49
CA GLY A 64 3.57 -2.07 10.33
C GLY A 64 4.09 -2.84 9.13
N ALA A 65 4.07 -2.18 7.97
CA ALA A 65 4.85 -2.60 6.82
C ALA A 65 5.51 -1.40 6.15
N HIS A 66 6.72 -1.62 5.67
CA HIS A 66 7.48 -0.70 4.83
C HIS A 66 7.85 -1.38 3.53
N PHE A 67 7.64 -0.69 2.41
CA PHE A 67 7.96 -1.20 1.10
C PHE A 67 8.13 -0.07 0.09
N ILE A 68 8.86 -0.36 -0.99
CA ILE A 68 9.00 0.54 -2.13
C ILE A 68 8.37 -0.16 -3.32
N LEU A 69 7.49 0.52 -4.05
CA LEU A 69 6.87 -0.03 -5.26
C LEU A 69 6.96 0.93 -6.45
N PRO A 70 7.08 0.38 -7.67
CA PRO A 70 6.91 1.16 -8.89
C PRO A 70 5.44 1.58 -9.03
N MET A 71 5.19 2.89 -9.04
CA MET A 71 3.88 3.45 -9.31
C MET A 71 3.85 4.00 -10.75
N PRO A 72 2.93 3.52 -11.60
CA PRO A 72 2.71 4.13 -12.90
C PRO A 72 2.00 5.48 -12.67
N PHE A 73 2.67 6.55 -13.10
CA PHE A 73 2.11 7.87 -13.13
C PHE A 73 1.32 8.05 -14.41
N SER A 74 0.32 8.92 -14.35
CA SER A 74 -0.49 9.32 -15.50
C SER A 74 0.39 9.57 -16.73
N SER A 75 1.47 10.36 -16.59
CA SER A 75 2.45 10.68 -17.64
C SER A 75 3.08 9.50 -18.42
N GLY A 76 2.84 8.25 -18.03
CA GLY A 76 3.48 7.06 -18.58
C GLY A 76 4.84 6.73 -17.95
N ARG A 77 5.36 7.63 -17.08
CA ARG A 77 6.51 7.34 -16.24
C ARG A 77 6.14 6.36 -15.14
N VAL A 78 7.10 5.52 -14.77
CA VAL A 78 7.06 4.75 -13.53
C VAL A 78 7.98 5.45 -12.54
N VAL A 79 7.46 5.81 -11.37
CA VAL A 79 8.23 6.44 -10.29
C VAL A 79 8.17 5.52 -9.08
N MET A 80 9.30 5.37 -8.39
CA MET A 80 9.33 4.60 -7.16
C MET A 80 8.65 5.39 -6.04
N SER A 81 7.68 4.76 -5.38
CA SER A 81 7.03 5.30 -4.21
C SER A 81 7.38 4.47 -2.99
N GLU A 82 7.78 5.15 -1.92
CA GLU A 82 7.94 4.57 -0.60
C GLU A 82 6.59 4.58 0.13
N VAL A 83 6.29 3.47 0.80
CA VAL A 83 5.04 3.28 1.52
C VAL A 83 5.32 2.81 2.94
N LEU A 84 4.73 3.53 3.89
CA LEU A 84 4.57 3.08 5.27
C LEU A 84 3.11 2.73 5.52
N SER A 85 2.84 1.54 6.00
CA SER A 85 1.51 1.03 6.36
C SER A 85 1.48 0.69 7.83
N LEU A 86 0.47 1.13 8.56
CA LEU A 86 0.30 0.89 9.99
C LEU A 86 -1.13 0.44 10.28
N PRO A 87 -1.34 -0.50 11.21
CA PRO A 87 -2.66 -0.97 11.58
C PRO A 87 -3.36 0.06 12.48
N ILE A 88 -4.66 0.21 12.25
CA ILE A 88 -5.60 0.93 13.10
C ILE A 88 -6.56 -0.12 13.66
N LEU A 89 -6.55 -0.24 14.99
CA LEU A 89 -7.49 -1.08 15.71
C LEU A 89 -8.90 -0.50 15.60
N PRO A 90 -9.94 -1.34 15.42
CA PRO A 90 -11.31 -0.88 15.48
C PRO A 90 -11.66 -0.36 16.88
N ASN A 91 -12.51 0.66 16.93
CA ASN A 91 -13.02 1.21 18.19
C ASN A 91 -14.12 0.34 18.81
N GLU A 92 -14.70 -0.60 18.04
CA GLU A 92 -15.82 -1.44 18.42
C GLU A 92 -15.55 -2.89 18.00
N ASP A 93 -15.97 -3.83 18.83
CA ASP A 93 -15.87 -5.26 18.53
C ASP A 93 -16.66 -5.62 17.27
N GLY A 94 -16.09 -6.51 16.45
CA GLY A 94 -16.72 -6.97 15.21
C GLY A 94 -16.54 -6.04 14.00
N ARG A 95 -15.89 -4.89 14.16
CA ARG A 95 -15.46 -4.05 13.02
C ARG A 95 -14.15 -4.57 12.43
N ALA A 96 -13.99 -4.44 11.12
CA ALA A 96 -12.78 -4.82 10.42
C ALA A 96 -11.59 -3.95 10.85
N MET A 97 -10.41 -4.57 10.92
CA MET A 97 -9.13 -3.87 11.04
C MET A 97 -8.94 -2.92 9.86
N GLN A 98 -8.29 -1.79 10.09
CA GLN A 98 -7.91 -0.87 9.03
C GLN A 98 -6.39 -0.72 8.97
N LEU A 99 -5.87 -0.37 7.80
CA LEU A 99 -4.49 0.06 7.60
C LEU A 99 -4.51 1.51 7.17
N ILE A 100 -3.75 2.36 7.85
CA ILE A 100 -3.38 3.67 7.32
C ILE A 100 -2.06 3.54 6.57
N THR A 101 -2.06 4.01 5.33
CA THR A 101 -0.89 3.98 4.46
C THR A 101 -0.49 5.41 4.12
N MET A 102 0.80 5.67 4.09
CA MET A 102 1.39 6.92 3.61
C MET A 102 2.29 6.61 2.43
N ASN A 103 2.00 7.23 1.30
CA ASN A 103 2.75 7.08 0.07
C ASN A 103 3.55 8.36 -0.20
N SER A 104 4.85 8.22 -0.46
CA SER A 104 5.72 9.31 -0.89
C SER A 104 6.48 8.92 -2.14
N ALA A 105 6.37 9.71 -3.20
CA ALA A 105 7.24 9.54 -4.36
C ALA A 105 8.70 9.84 -3.95
N LEU A 106 9.64 9.02 -4.41
CA LEU A 106 11.08 9.19 -4.14
C LEU A 106 11.73 10.24 -5.07
N GLU A 107 10.98 10.77 -6.03
CA GLU A 107 11.38 11.86 -6.92
C GLU A 107 10.42 13.05 -6.79
N ASP A 108 10.87 14.27 -7.07
CA ASP A 108 9.98 15.44 -7.12
C ASP A 108 9.06 15.34 -8.35
N THR A 109 7.77 15.05 -8.10
CA THR A 109 6.77 14.82 -9.14
C THR A 109 6.03 16.09 -9.59
N LYS A 110 6.61 17.30 -9.39
CA LYS A 110 5.98 18.60 -9.74
C LYS A 110 5.56 18.80 -11.20
N ALA A 111 5.76 17.82 -12.08
CA ALA A 111 5.19 17.83 -13.42
C ALA A 111 3.74 17.30 -13.41
N LYS A 112 2.75 18.19 -13.59
CA LYS A 112 1.42 17.80 -14.09
C LYS A 112 1.55 17.23 -15.51
N LEU A 113 0.67 16.29 -15.91
CA LEU A 113 0.22 15.92 -17.29
C LEU A 113 0.07 14.39 -17.51
N PRO A 114 -0.65 13.95 -18.58
CA PRO A 114 -2.00 13.36 -18.66
C PRO A 114 -2.04 11.82 -18.46
N THR A 115 -3.24 11.20 -18.41
CA THR A 115 -3.66 9.86 -17.94
C THR A 115 -2.91 8.58 -18.40
N ALA A 116 -2.63 7.67 -17.45
CA ALA A 116 -2.06 6.34 -17.69
C ALA A 116 -3.11 5.34 -18.18
N HIS A 117 -2.71 4.39 -19.02
CA HIS A 117 -3.59 3.41 -19.68
C HIS A 117 -3.70 2.06 -18.95
N SER A 118 -2.97 1.85 -17.85
CA SER A 118 -3.02 0.59 -17.07
C SER A 118 -3.45 0.86 -15.63
N LYS A 119 -4.51 0.16 -15.20
CA LYS A 119 -5.02 0.20 -13.82
C LYS A 119 -4.26 -0.75 -12.87
N ARG A 120 -3.19 -1.39 -13.32
CA ARG A 120 -2.50 -2.45 -12.56
C ARG A 120 -1.12 -2.01 -12.06
N PHE A 121 -0.85 -2.33 -10.81
CA PHE A 121 0.41 -2.03 -10.11
C PHE A 121 1.21 -3.31 -9.93
N ALA A 122 2.53 -3.24 -10.19
CA ALA A 122 3.42 -4.35 -9.86
C ALA A 122 3.56 -4.50 -8.34
N MET A 123 3.71 -5.74 -7.86
CA MET A 123 4.00 -6.01 -6.46
C MET A 123 5.31 -5.30 -6.05
N ALA A 124 5.40 -4.88 -4.79
CA ALA A 124 6.67 -4.42 -4.24
C ALA A 124 7.64 -5.61 -4.14
N ASP A 125 8.79 -5.51 -4.82
CA ASP A 125 9.86 -6.52 -4.76
C ASP A 125 10.40 -6.64 -3.34
N GLU A 126 10.60 -5.49 -2.69
CA GLU A 126 11.01 -5.40 -1.30
C GLU A 126 9.82 -5.05 -0.42
N PHE A 127 9.61 -5.86 0.63
CA PHE A 127 8.56 -5.63 1.62
C PHE A 127 9.07 -6.09 2.97
N ARG A 128 8.83 -5.29 4.01
CA ARG A 128 9.26 -5.60 5.36
C ARG A 128 8.11 -5.35 6.33
N PHE A 129 7.89 -6.29 7.23
CA PHE A 129 7.08 -6.02 8.40
C PHE A 129 7.91 -5.19 9.39
N VAL A 130 7.25 -4.27 10.07
CA VAL A 130 7.85 -3.42 11.11
C VAL A 130 7.17 -3.76 12.42
N ASP A 131 7.95 -4.20 13.40
CA ASP A 131 7.43 -4.42 14.74
C ASP A 131 7.09 -3.07 15.39
N ILE A 132 5.85 -2.95 15.86
CA ILE A 132 5.35 -1.77 16.58
C ILE A 132 4.96 -2.10 18.03
N GLY A 133 5.38 -3.26 18.53
CA GLY A 133 5.15 -3.72 19.90
C GLY A 133 4.38 -5.05 20.02
N ALA A 134 3.93 -5.65 18.91
CA ALA A 134 3.20 -6.93 18.90
C ALA A 134 3.95 -8.03 18.13
N GLY A 135 5.24 -7.81 17.81
CA GLY A 135 6.03 -8.68 16.98
C GLY A 135 5.73 -8.51 15.49
N THR A 136 6.37 -9.36 14.68
CA THR A 136 6.08 -9.47 13.25
C THR A 136 5.75 -10.91 12.87
N PRO A 137 4.99 -11.13 11.78
CA PRO A 137 4.80 -12.46 11.23
C PRO A 137 6.13 -13.09 10.84
N GLU A 138 6.33 -14.37 11.15
CA GLU A 138 7.55 -15.08 10.73
C GLU A 138 7.74 -15.01 9.20
N ALA A 139 8.93 -14.56 8.79
CA ALA A 139 9.30 -14.34 7.41
C ALA A 139 9.59 -15.65 6.66
N LYS A 140 8.59 -16.52 6.47
CA LYS A 140 8.65 -17.56 5.44
C LYS A 140 8.03 -17.03 4.15
N LEU A 141 8.65 -16.04 3.50
CA LEU A 141 8.29 -15.63 2.12
C LEU A 141 9.30 -14.61 1.56
N GLY A 142 10.52 -15.04 1.24
CA GLY A 142 11.39 -14.37 0.23
C GLY A 142 11.51 -12.84 0.31
N LEU A 143 11.56 -12.26 1.51
CA LEU A 143 11.77 -10.82 1.70
C LEU A 143 13.28 -10.61 1.80
N THR A 144 13.92 -10.19 0.71
CA THR A 144 15.34 -9.79 0.74
C THR A 144 15.51 -8.59 1.65
N GLU A 145 16.43 -8.70 2.61
CA GLU A 145 16.83 -7.58 3.43
C GLU A 145 17.59 -6.56 2.56
N LEU A 146 17.07 -5.33 2.41
CA LEU A 146 17.89 -4.17 2.07
C LEU A 146 19.18 -4.14 2.90
N PRO A 147 20.34 -3.90 2.28
CA PRO A 147 21.60 -3.73 2.99
C PRO A 147 21.48 -2.56 3.97
N HIS A 148 22.11 -2.72 5.15
CA HIS A 148 22.24 -1.65 6.13
C HIS A 148 22.78 -0.37 5.48
N CYS A 149 21.94 0.66 5.33
CA CYS A 149 22.43 2.00 5.05
C CYS A 149 23.24 2.46 6.28
N SER A 150 24.55 2.58 6.09
CA SER A 150 25.41 3.28 7.02
C SER A 150 25.25 4.78 6.74
N PHE A 151 24.92 5.56 7.78
CA PHE A 151 24.80 7.02 7.71
C PHE A 151 26.11 7.71 7.32
#